data_AF-A0A7K3YEL5-F1
#
_entry.id   AF-A0A7K3YEL5-F1
#
_cell.length_a   1.000
_cell.length_b   1.000
_cell.length_c   1.000
_cell.angle_alpha   90.00
_cell.angle_beta   90.00
_cell.angle_gamma   90.00
#
_symmetry.space_group_name_H-M   'P 1'
#
loop_
_entity.id
_entity.type
_entity.pdbx_description
1 polymer ?
#
loop_
_entity_poly.entity_id
_entity_poly.type
_entity_poly.pdbx_seq_one_letter_code
_entity_poly.pdbx_strand_id
1 'polypeptide(L)'
;MQILSDLRDGGQLRRALRMAHIPIAYPAYLRQILFATAGAATVYLAIIAYLTHAGYRILLFSVVPDAITKIVLFLVLTVGVSGALYGYPFLVAEGRKTKIDLDLPYAITYMEALSTTMTLYEVIRKVYEEMDLFGEVSKEFGMVVRDVELFGEDLHTAMKNVQRTTPSPNLADFFNDLALLSDSGGDITAFLGARSAFFREVAEREQEMALQT
;
A
#
# COMPACT_ATOMS: atom_id res chain seq x y z
N MET A 1 -20.30 -12.50 -6.78
CA MET A 1 -19.57 -13.78 -6.70
C MET A 1 -18.03 -13.62 -6.84
N GLN A 2 -17.51 -12.39 -6.92
CA GLN A 2 -16.06 -12.09 -6.95
C GLN A 2 -15.46 -11.89 -5.53
N ILE A 3 -16.29 -11.42 -4.59
CA ILE A 3 -15.89 -11.16 -3.18
C ILE A 3 -15.63 -12.48 -2.42
N LEU A 4 -16.27 -13.58 -2.81
CA LEU A 4 -16.11 -14.89 -2.17
C LEU A 4 -14.93 -15.70 -2.71
N SER A 5 -14.49 -15.46 -3.96
CA SER A 5 -13.23 -16.02 -4.47
C SER A 5 -12.01 -15.32 -3.88
N ASP A 6 -12.13 -14.03 -3.58
CA ASP A 6 -11.08 -13.21 -2.97
C ASP A 6 -10.74 -13.62 -1.53
N LEU A 7 -11.74 -14.05 -0.77
CA LEU A 7 -11.57 -14.60 0.59
C LEU A 7 -10.85 -15.96 0.60
N ARG A 8 -10.75 -16.64 -0.55
CA ARG A 8 -10.07 -17.94 -0.68
C ARG A 8 -8.57 -17.79 -0.98
N ASP A 9 -8.17 -16.68 -1.59
CA ASP A 9 -6.77 -16.40 -1.93
C ASP A 9 -6.11 -15.53 -0.86
N GLY A 10 -5.66 -16.16 0.23
CA GLY A 10 -4.84 -15.51 1.26
C GLY A 10 -3.58 -14.81 0.72
N GLY A 11 -3.20 -15.06 -0.53
CA GLY A 11 -2.17 -14.35 -1.26
C GLY A 11 -2.44 -12.85 -1.46
N GLN A 12 -3.69 -12.44 -1.69
CA GLN A 12 -4.02 -11.05 -1.97
C GLN A 12 -3.88 -10.15 -0.74
N LEU A 13 -4.50 -10.53 0.38
CA LEU A 13 -4.34 -9.81 1.64
C LEU A 13 -2.87 -9.84 2.12
N ARG A 14 -2.16 -10.97 1.95
CA ARG A 14 -0.73 -11.03 2.25
C ARG A 14 0.09 -10.07 1.39
N ARG A 15 -0.27 -9.91 0.12
CA ARG A 15 0.37 -8.94 -0.79
C ARG A 15 0.05 -7.51 -0.35
N ALA A 16 -1.22 -7.20 -0.07
CA ALA A 16 -1.65 -5.89 0.41
C ALA A 16 -0.98 -5.49 1.73
N LEU A 17 -0.83 -6.41 2.69
CA LEU A 17 -0.12 -6.14 3.95
C LEU A 17 1.36 -5.78 3.73
N ARG A 18 2.04 -6.49 2.81
CA ARG A 18 3.42 -6.18 2.44
C ARG A 18 3.51 -4.82 1.76
N MET A 19 2.64 -4.58 0.78
CA MET A 19 2.52 -3.30 0.06
C MET A 19 2.17 -2.12 0.97
N ALA A 20 1.43 -2.35 2.05
CA ALA A 20 1.07 -1.35 3.03
C ALA A 20 2.15 -1.11 4.11
N HIS A 21 3.27 -1.87 4.08
CA HIS A 21 4.29 -1.89 5.14
C HIS A 21 3.70 -2.10 6.55
N ILE A 22 2.64 -2.90 6.66
CA ILE A 22 2.06 -3.25 7.96
C ILE A 22 2.92 -4.38 8.56
N PRO A 23 3.60 -4.17 9.71
CA PRO A 23 4.56 -5.13 10.28
C PRO A 23 3.86 -6.26 11.04
N ILE A 24 2.81 -6.85 10.47
CA ILE A 24 2.01 -7.89 11.10
C ILE A 24 1.92 -9.08 10.14
N ALA A 25 2.24 -10.28 10.66
CA ALA A 25 2.14 -11.50 9.88
C ALA A 25 0.68 -11.76 9.47
N TYR A 26 0.46 -12.21 8.22
CA TYR A 26 -0.86 -12.56 7.68
C TYR A 26 -1.75 -13.37 8.64
N PRO A 27 -1.31 -14.49 9.25
CA PRO A 27 -2.17 -15.24 10.17
C PRO A 27 -2.49 -14.48 11.46
N ALA A 28 -1.59 -13.60 11.92
CA ALA A 28 -1.84 -12.76 13.09
C ALA A 28 -2.85 -11.66 12.78
N TYR A 29 -2.79 -11.07 11.58
CA TYR A 29 -3.73 -10.05 11.12
C TYR A 29 -5.15 -10.61 10.96
N LEU A 30 -5.30 -11.79 10.35
CA LEU A 30 -6.60 -12.46 10.28
C LEU A 30 -7.18 -12.78 11.66
N ARG A 31 -6.34 -13.27 12.58
CA ARG A 31 -6.75 -13.52 13.96
C ARG A 31 -7.21 -12.24 14.65
N GLN A 32 -6.57 -11.11 14.39
CA GLN A 32 -7.00 -9.81 14.90
C GLN A 32 -8.37 -9.40 14.34
N ILE A 33 -8.63 -9.59 13.04
CA ILE A 33 -9.96 -9.36 12.44
C ILE A 33 -11.02 -10.23 13.13
N LEU A 34 -10.72 -11.51 13.35
CA LEU A 34 -11.65 -12.43 14.01
C LEU A 34 -11.94 -12.01 15.46
N PHE A 35 -10.92 -11.66 16.23
CA PHE A 35 -11.12 -11.20 17.60
C PHE A 35 -11.88 -9.86 17.67
N ALA A 36 -11.55 -8.91 16.79
CA ALA A 36 -12.24 -7.63 16.74
C ALA A 36 -13.73 -7.80 16.38
N THR A 37 -14.03 -8.66 15.42
CA THR A 37 -15.42 -8.93 14.98
C THR A 37 -16.20 -9.71 16.04
N ALA A 38 -15.59 -10.71 16.67
CA ALA A 38 -16.18 -11.42 17.81
C ALA A 38 -16.43 -10.50 19.01
N GLY A 39 -15.48 -9.60 19.31
CA GLY A 39 -15.63 -8.58 20.34
C GLY A 39 -16.79 -7.63 20.03
N ALA A 40 -16.85 -7.09 18.81
CA ALA A 40 -17.94 -6.22 18.36
C ALA A 40 -19.31 -6.92 18.42
N ALA A 41 -19.38 -8.18 18.00
CA ALA A 41 -20.58 -9.01 18.11
C ALA A 41 -21.01 -9.20 19.57
N THR A 42 -20.06 -9.49 20.46
CA THR A 42 -20.33 -9.69 21.89
C THR A 42 -20.86 -8.41 22.53
N VAL A 43 -20.22 -7.27 22.26
CA VAL A 43 -20.66 -5.95 22.74
C VAL A 43 -22.06 -5.61 22.23
N TYR A 44 -22.31 -5.86 20.95
CA TYR A 44 -23.64 -5.66 20.36
C TYR A 44 -24.71 -6.51 21.07
N LEU A 45 -24.46 -7.81 21.28
CA LEU A 45 -25.40 -8.69 21.96
C LEU A 45 -25.66 -8.26 23.40
N ALA A 46 -24.62 -7.84 24.13
CA ALA A 46 -24.75 -7.32 25.49
C ALA A 46 -25.63 -6.05 25.54
N ILE A 47 -25.41 -5.12 24.60
CA ILE A 47 -26.21 -3.89 24.48
C ILE A 47 -27.67 -4.24 24.16
N ILE A 48 -27.92 -5.12 23.18
CA ILE A 48 -29.28 -5.51 22.79
C ILE A 48 -29.99 -6.26 23.91
N ALA A 49 -29.30 -7.13 24.64
CA ALA A 49 -29.85 -7.85 25.79
C ALA A 49 -30.26 -6.86 26.90
N TYR A 50 -29.40 -5.91 27.23
CA TYR A 50 -29.68 -4.85 28.21
C TYR A 50 -30.90 -4.01 27.80
N LEU A 51 -30.93 -3.53 26.55
CA LEU A 51 -32.02 -2.70 26.04
C LEU A 51 -33.36 -3.45 26.00
N THR A 52 -33.32 -4.75 25.66
CA THR A 52 -34.52 -5.59 25.65
C THR A 52 -35.02 -5.85 27.08
N HIS A 53 -34.12 -6.10 28.04
CA HIS A 53 -34.49 -6.24 29.45
C HIS A 53 -35.07 -4.94 30.04
N ALA A 54 -34.56 -3.79 29.63
CA ALA A 54 -35.08 -2.47 30.02
C ALA A 54 -36.42 -2.11 29.34
N GLY A 55 -36.94 -2.95 28.44
CA GLY A 55 -38.24 -2.75 27.78
C GLY A 55 -38.20 -1.80 26.58
N TYR A 56 -37.01 -1.39 26.12
CA TYR A 56 -36.87 -0.53 24.94
C TYR A 56 -37.06 -1.33 23.65
N ARG A 57 -37.91 -0.82 22.75
CA ARG A 57 -38.07 -1.35 21.40
C ARG A 57 -37.15 -0.57 20.45
N ILE A 58 -36.38 -1.29 19.65
CA ILE A 58 -35.47 -0.71 18.65
C ILE A 58 -36.10 -0.95 17.29
N LEU A 59 -36.43 0.12 16.58
CA LEU A 59 -37.07 0.10 15.27
C LEU A 59 -36.20 0.92 14.30
N LEU A 60 -35.70 0.29 13.25
CA LEU A 60 -35.00 1.00 12.16
C LEU A 60 -35.99 1.80 11.30
N PHE A 61 -37.15 1.20 11.04
CA PHE A 61 -38.28 1.79 10.34
C PHE A 61 -39.56 1.40 11.08
N SER A 62 -40.54 2.31 11.13
CA SER A 62 -41.79 2.10 11.88
C SER A 62 -42.60 0.86 11.45
N VAL A 63 -42.32 0.30 10.27
CA VAL A 63 -43.03 -0.85 9.68
C VAL A 63 -42.31 -2.19 9.91
N VAL A 64 -41.02 -2.17 10.30
CA VAL A 64 -40.21 -3.38 10.41
C VAL A 64 -40.27 -3.94 11.84
N PRO A 65 -40.56 -5.24 12.04
CA PRO A 65 -40.52 -5.87 13.36
C PRO A 65 -39.18 -5.67 14.08
N ASP A 66 -39.22 -5.55 15.41
CA ASP A 66 -38.03 -5.28 16.23
C ASP A 66 -36.99 -6.42 16.16
N ALA A 67 -37.44 -7.68 16.06
CA ALA A 67 -36.57 -8.83 15.89
C ALA A 67 -35.75 -8.76 14.59
N ILE A 68 -36.40 -8.39 13.48
CA ILE A 68 -35.74 -8.25 12.16
C ILE A 68 -34.74 -7.08 12.21
N THR A 69 -35.13 -5.95 12.81
CA THR A 69 -34.26 -4.79 13.01
C THR A 69 -32.96 -5.19 13.73
N LYS A 70 -33.05 -5.95 14.83
CA LYS A 70 -31.89 -6.41 15.60
C LYS A 70 -30.99 -7.36 14.80
N ILE A 71 -31.56 -8.24 13.98
CA ILE A 71 -30.77 -9.13 13.12
C ILE A 71 -30.05 -8.34 12.03
N VAL A 72 -30.75 -7.40 11.37
CA VAL A 72 -30.16 -6.57 10.32
C VAL A 72 -29.01 -5.73 10.88
N LEU A 73 -29.21 -5.07 12.03
CA LEU A 73 -28.16 -4.28 12.68
C LEU A 73 -26.94 -5.15 13.07
N PHE A 74 -27.18 -6.38 13.55
CA PHE A 74 -26.09 -7.31 13.85
C PHE A 74 -25.27 -7.66 12.60
N LEU A 75 -25.95 -7.98 11.50
CA LEU A 75 -25.30 -8.32 10.23
C LEU A 75 -24.53 -7.12 9.67
N VAL A 76 -25.14 -5.93 9.67
CA VAL A 76 -24.49 -4.69 9.20
C VAL A 76 -23.25 -4.38 10.04
N LEU A 77 -23.32 -4.52 11.36
CA LEU A 77 -22.19 -4.26 12.25
C LEU A 77 -21.06 -5.28 12.05
N THR A 78 -21.37 -6.57 12.03
CA THR A 78 -20.36 -7.63 11.91
C THR A 78 -19.72 -7.65 10.53
N VAL A 79 -20.50 -7.53 9.45
CA VAL A 79 -20.00 -7.41 8.08
C VAL A 79 -19.25 -6.09 7.89
N GLY A 80 -19.75 -5.00 8.46
CA GLY A 80 -19.10 -3.69 8.39
C GLY A 80 -17.72 -3.68 9.06
N VAL A 81 -17.62 -4.18 10.29
CA VAL A 81 -16.35 -4.24 11.03
C VAL A 81 -15.35 -5.18 10.33
N SER A 82 -15.79 -6.38 9.95
CA SER A 82 -14.92 -7.35 9.26
C SER A 82 -14.44 -6.81 7.91
N GLY A 83 -15.37 -6.25 7.11
CA GLY A 83 -15.08 -5.68 5.79
C GLY A 83 -14.16 -4.47 5.88
N ALA A 84 -14.36 -3.57 6.84
CA ALA A 84 -13.51 -2.40 7.04
C ALA A 84 -12.07 -2.80 7.40
N LEU A 85 -11.89 -3.74 8.34
CA LEU A 85 -10.56 -4.20 8.73
C LEU A 85 -9.86 -5.01 7.63
N TYR A 86 -10.62 -5.77 6.85
CA TYR A 86 -10.08 -6.47 5.68
C TYR A 86 -9.66 -5.51 4.56
N GLY A 87 -10.45 -4.46 4.31
CA GLY A 87 -10.18 -3.46 3.28
C GLY A 87 -9.08 -2.46 3.64
N TYR A 88 -8.80 -2.27 4.92
CA TYR A 88 -7.82 -1.28 5.41
C TYR A 88 -6.43 -1.39 4.75
N PRO A 89 -5.77 -2.56 4.66
CA PRO A 89 -4.46 -2.68 4.03
C PRO A 89 -4.47 -2.30 2.56
N PHE A 90 -5.55 -2.58 1.83
CA PHE A 90 -5.68 -2.22 0.42
C PHE A 90 -5.79 -0.70 0.24
N LEU A 91 -6.57 -0.03 1.09
CA LEU A 91 -6.68 1.44 1.08
C LEU A 91 -5.33 2.10 1.40
N VAL A 92 -4.60 1.58 2.38
CA VAL A 92 -3.26 2.08 2.72
C VAL A 92 -2.29 1.85 1.55
N ALA A 93 -2.27 0.66 0.96
CA ALA A 93 -1.41 0.34 -0.18
C ALA A 93 -1.69 1.27 -1.38
N GLU A 94 -2.96 1.52 -1.71
CA GLU A 94 -3.32 2.41 -2.81
C GLU A 94 -2.92 3.86 -2.50
N GLY A 95 -3.15 4.33 -1.27
CA GLY A 95 -2.70 5.67 -0.85
C GLY A 95 -1.18 5.84 -0.91
N ARG A 96 -0.41 4.79 -0.60
CA ARG A 96 1.06 4.78 -0.76
C ARG A 96 1.46 4.79 -2.23
N LYS A 97 0.83 3.96 -3.06
CA LYS A 97 1.06 3.93 -4.51
C LYS A 97 0.90 5.31 -5.13
N THR A 98 -0.21 6.00 -4.85
CA THR A 98 -0.45 7.34 -5.39
C THR A 98 0.66 8.32 -5.00
N LYS A 99 1.10 8.31 -3.73
CA LYS A 99 2.20 9.18 -3.27
C LYS A 99 3.51 8.85 -3.96
N ILE A 100 3.84 7.56 -4.08
CA ILE A 100 5.04 7.10 -4.78
C ILE A 100 5.01 7.57 -6.24
N ASP A 101 3.92 7.35 -6.96
CA ASP A 101 3.81 7.69 -8.37
C ASP A 101 3.93 9.21 -8.62
N LEU A 102 3.46 10.03 -7.67
CA LEU A 102 3.58 11.50 -7.74
C LEU A 102 5.02 11.99 -7.51
N ASP A 103 5.73 11.41 -6.55
CA ASP A 103 7.06 11.88 -6.15
C ASP A 103 8.19 11.22 -6.96
N LEU A 104 7.93 10.06 -7.58
CA LEU A 104 8.92 9.26 -8.32
C LEU A 104 9.62 10.03 -9.45
N PRO A 105 8.93 10.81 -10.31
CA PRO A 105 9.58 11.62 -11.34
C PRO A 105 10.68 12.53 -10.78
N TYR A 106 10.39 13.23 -9.68
CA TYR A 106 11.31 14.16 -9.05
C TYR A 106 12.51 13.45 -8.45
N ALA A 107 12.28 12.29 -7.81
CA ALA A 107 13.35 11.45 -7.30
C ALA A 107 14.27 10.98 -8.45
N ILE A 108 13.72 10.55 -9.59
CA ILE A 108 14.52 10.10 -10.74
C ILE A 108 15.35 11.25 -11.34
N THR A 109 14.80 12.47 -11.45
CA THR A 109 15.57 13.65 -11.87
C THR A 109 16.72 13.96 -10.90
N TYR A 110 16.47 13.83 -9.59
CA TYR A 110 17.51 13.98 -8.59
C TYR A 110 18.59 12.91 -8.73
N MET A 111 18.19 11.65 -8.98
CA MET A 111 19.13 10.55 -9.23
C MET A 111 19.99 10.78 -10.48
N GLU A 112 19.38 11.25 -11.58
CA GLU A 112 20.09 11.59 -12.83
C GLU A 112 21.19 12.62 -12.57
N ALA A 113 20.88 13.68 -11.81
CA ALA A 113 21.85 14.72 -11.49
C ALA A 113 23.03 14.18 -10.67
N LEU A 114 22.77 13.26 -9.73
CA LEU A 114 23.80 12.69 -8.86
C LEU A 114 24.63 11.60 -9.53
N SER A 115 24.05 10.82 -10.45
CA SER A 115 24.71 9.65 -11.07
C SER A 115 25.93 9.99 -11.91
N THR A 116 26.09 11.27 -12.30
CA THR A 116 27.29 11.74 -12.99
C THR A 116 28.54 11.71 -12.09
N THR A 117 28.35 11.80 -10.77
CA THR A 117 29.45 11.94 -9.79
C THR A 117 29.49 10.85 -8.73
N MET A 118 28.43 10.06 -8.61
CA MET A 118 28.22 9.07 -7.56
C MET A 118 27.91 7.70 -8.14
N THR A 119 28.21 6.66 -7.36
CA THR A 119 27.81 5.28 -7.69
C THR A 119 26.30 5.10 -7.52
N LEU A 120 25.73 4.08 -8.18
CA LEU A 120 24.30 3.77 -8.08
C LEU A 120 23.80 3.64 -6.64
N TYR A 121 24.57 2.95 -5.80
CA TYR A 121 24.24 2.76 -4.40
C TYR A 121 24.21 4.09 -3.63
N GLU A 122 25.21 4.95 -3.84
CA GLU A 122 25.25 6.28 -3.21
C GLU A 122 24.08 7.15 -3.63
N VAL A 123 23.69 7.08 -4.92
CA VAL A 123 22.51 7.78 -5.44
C VAL A 123 21.23 7.28 -4.76
N ILE A 124 21.04 5.95 -4.65
CA ILE A 124 19.90 5.35 -3.94
C ILE A 124 19.88 5.80 -2.47
N ARG A 125 21.04 5.81 -1.82
CA ARG A 125 21.18 6.28 -0.44
C ARG A 125 20.82 7.76 -0.29
N LYS A 126 21.20 8.61 -1.25
CA LYS A 126 20.85 10.03 -1.24
C LYS A 126 19.34 10.25 -1.36
N VAL A 127 18.63 9.50 -2.19
CA VAL A 127 17.16 9.56 -2.27
C VAL A 127 16.52 9.14 -0.95
N TYR A 128 17.06 8.11 -0.29
CA TYR A 128 16.61 7.67 1.03
C TYR A 128 16.82 8.76 2.11
N GLU A 129 17.96 9.43 2.12
CA GLU A 129 18.29 10.50 3.08
C GLU A 129 17.33 11.71 2.94
N GLU A 130 16.84 11.99 1.73
CA GLU A 130 15.95 13.13 1.44
C GLU A 130 14.45 12.82 1.65
N MET A 131 14.09 12.32 2.84
CA MET A 131 12.72 11.91 3.16
C MET A 131 11.71 13.07 3.15
N ASP A 132 12.15 14.30 3.42
CA ASP A 132 11.30 15.50 3.37
C ASP A 132 10.92 15.88 1.93
N LEU A 133 11.73 15.49 0.95
CA LEU A 133 11.51 15.80 -0.46
C LEU A 133 10.70 14.72 -1.19
N PHE A 134 11.00 13.44 -0.94
CA PHE A 134 10.41 12.34 -1.72
C PHE A 134 9.55 11.37 -0.90
N GLY A 135 9.36 11.61 0.40
CA GLY A 135 8.33 10.97 1.22
C GLY A 135 8.29 9.44 1.13
N GLU A 136 7.24 8.90 0.51
CA GLU A 136 7.08 7.44 0.36
C GLU A 136 8.11 6.81 -0.59
N VAL A 137 8.62 7.54 -1.58
CA VAL A 137 9.70 7.05 -2.45
C VAL A 137 10.96 6.85 -1.63
N SER A 138 11.36 7.82 -0.80
CA SER A 138 12.51 7.67 0.10
C SER A 138 12.37 6.45 1.02
N LYS A 139 11.15 6.13 1.49
CA LYS A 139 10.91 4.91 2.29
C LYS A 139 11.17 3.63 1.51
N GLU A 140 10.73 3.55 0.25
CA GLU A 140 10.98 2.38 -0.61
C GLU A 140 12.46 2.23 -0.93
N PHE A 141 13.17 3.33 -1.20
CA PHE A 141 14.61 3.35 -1.38
C PHE A 141 15.35 2.96 -0.09
N GLY A 142 14.83 3.39 1.06
CA GLY A 142 15.33 3.00 2.38
C GLY A 142 15.23 1.50 2.64
N MET A 143 14.27 0.79 2.03
CA MET A 143 14.22 -0.67 2.10
C MET A 143 15.43 -1.29 1.39
N VAL A 144 15.82 -0.76 0.22
CA VAL A 144 17.05 -1.20 -0.48
C VAL A 144 18.28 -0.94 0.38
N VAL A 145 18.42 0.29 0.91
CA VAL A 145 19.57 0.66 1.75
C VAL A 145 19.65 -0.23 2.99
N ARG A 146 18.51 -0.47 3.66
CA ARG A 146 18.42 -1.35 4.82
C ARG A 146 18.84 -2.77 4.48
N ASP A 147 18.38 -3.30 3.36
CA ASP A 147 18.66 -4.69 2.99
C ASP A 147 20.15 -4.89 2.66
N VAL A 148 20.79 -3.88 2.06
CA VAL A 148 22.24 -3.87 1.82
C VAL A 148 23.03 -3.65 3.12
N GLU A 149 22.72 -2.62 3.92
CA GLU A 149 23.54 -2.24 5.08
C GLU A 149 23.32 -3.14 6.30
N LEU A 150 22.08 -3.56 6.57
CA LEU A 150 21.74 -4.33 7.77
C LEU A 150 21.74 -5.84 7.54
N PHE A 151 21.29 -6.29 6.36
CA PHE A 151 21.21 -7.72 6.05
C PHE A 151 22.36 -8.21 5.17
N GLY A 152 23.18 -7.31 4.64
CA GLY A 152 24.33 -7.66 3.79
C GLY A 152 23.91 -8.25 2.44
N GLU A 153 22.70 -7.97 1.98
CA GLU A 153 22.23 -8.41 0.67
C GLU A 153 22.96 -7.65 -0.45
N ASP A 154 23.11 -8.30 -1.60
CA ASP A 154 23.62 -7.62 -2.78
C ASP A 154 22.60 -6.60 -3.29
N LEU A 155 23.09 -5.50 -3.89
CA LEU A 155 22.24 -4.41 -4.36
C LEU A 155 21.17 -4.87 -5.37
N HIS A 156 21.51 -5.82 -6.24
CA HIS A 156 20.57 -6.37 -7.22
C HIS A 156 19.42 -7.11 -6.52
N THR A 157 19.72 -8.00 -5.58
CA THR A 157 18.72 -8.72 -4.78
C THR A 157 17.86 -7.76 -3.95
N ALA A 158 18.47 -6.74 -3.32
CA ALA A 158 17.76 -5.72 -2.57
C ALA A 158 16.76 -4.96 -3.45
N MET A 159 17.15 -4.54 -4.66
CA MET A 159 16.23 -3.92 -5.63
C MET A 159 15.11 -4.86 -6.06
N LYS A 160 15.40 -6.14 -6.31
CA LYS A 160 14.38 -7.16 -6.66
C LYS A 160 13.41 -7.42 -5.50
N ASN A 161 13.85 -7.31 -4.25
CA ASN A 161 13.00 -7.45 -3.07
C ASN A 161 12.01 -6.28 -2.96
N VAL A 162 12.47 -5.06 -3.18
CA VAL A 162 11.59 -3.87 -3.23
C VAL A 162 10.63 -3.93 -4.40
N GLN A 163 11.09 -4.32 -5.60
CA GLN A 163 10.22 -4.53 -6.77
C GLN A 163 9.01 -5.43 -6.46
N ARG A 164 9.21 -6.49 -5.66
CA ARG A 164 8.14 -7.47 -5.33
C ARG A 164 7.18 -6.98 -4.24
N THR A 165 7.58 -5.98 -3.47
CA THR A 165 6.86 -5.54 -2.27
C THR A 165 6.24 -4.16 -2.42
N THR A 166 6.75 -3.34 -3.34
CA THR A 166 6.24 -2.00 -3.60
C THR A 166 4.80 -2.02 -4.15
N PRO A 167 3.93 -1.08 -3.72
CA PRO A 167 2.57 -0.98 -4.27
C PRO A 167 2.52 -0.29 -5.65
N SER A 168 3.57 0.45 -6.05
CA SER A 168 3.62 1.16 -7.33
C SER A 168 4.20 0.29 -8.45
N PRO A 169 3.44 0.05 -9.54
CA PRO A 169 3.98 -0.61 -10.73
C PRO A 169 5.11 0.17 -11.39
N ASN A 170 5.02 1.51 -11.44
CA ASN A 170 6.05 2.36 -12.05
C ASN A 170 7.37 2.25 -11.30
N LEU A 171 7.33 2.24 -9.96
CA LEU A 171 8.52 2.06 -9.14
C LEU A 171 9.08 0.64 -9.27
N ALA A 172 8.22 -0.38 -9.35
CA ALA A 172 8.63 -1.76 -9.58
C ALA A 172 9.36 -1.90 -10.93
N ASP A 173 8.82 -1.32 -12.00
CA ASP A 173 9.44 -1.34 -13.32
C ASP A 173 10.74 -0.54 -13.34
N PHE A 174 10.80 0.60 -12.66
CA PHE A 174 12.03 1.37 -12.49
C PHE A 174 13.14 0.55 -11.83
N PHE A 175 12.87 -0.09 -10.69
CA PHE A 175 13.87 -0.95 -10.02
C PHE A 175 14.24 -2.17 -10.87
N ASN A 176 13.30 -2.72 -11.63
CA ASN A 176 13.58 -3.84 -12.53
C ASN A 176 14.59 -3.46 -13.62
N ASP A 177 14.35 -2.34 -14.28
CA ASP A 177 15.20 -1.84 -15.35
C ASP A 177 16.56 -1.41 -14.81
N LEU A 178 16.59 -0.78 -13.64
CA LEU A 178 17.81 -0.38 -12.95
C LEU A 178 18.67 -1.59 -12.57
N ALA A 179 18.06 -2.68 -12.10
CA ALA A 179 18.74 -3.93 -11.81
C ALA A 179 19.32 -4.57 -13.09
N LEU A 180 18.55 -4.64 -14.17
CA LEU A 180 19.02 -5.18 -15.46
C LEU A 180 20.19 -4.38 -16.04
N LEU A 181 20.15 -3.06 -15.89
CA LEU A 181 21.22 -2.19 -16.35
C LEU A 181 22.49 -2.33 -15.51
N SER A 182 22.34 -2.42 -14.19
CA SER A 182 23.45 -2.66 -13.27
C SER A 182 24.17 -3.98 -13.58
N ASP A 183 23.43 -5.04 -13.92
CA ASP A 183 24.00 -6.35 -14.25
C ASP A 183 24.73 -6.37 -15.61
N SER A 184 24.22 -5.61 -16.58
CA SER A 184 24.81 -5.50 -17.92
C SER A 184 25.96 -4.49 -18.01
N GLY A 185 26.21 -3.71 -16.95
CA GLY A 185 27.22 -2.66 -16.91
C GLY A 185 26.91 -1.47 -17.83
N GLY A 186 25.63 -1.23 -18.13
CA GLY A 186 25.22 -0.15 -19.02
C GLY A 186 25.31 1.24 -18.36
N ASP A 187 25.10 2.29 -19.15
CA ASP A 187 25.20 3.68 -18.69
C ASP A 187 23.96 4.08 -17.86
N ILE A 188 24.14 4.05 -16.54
CA ILE A 188 23.12 4.41 -15.55
C ILE A 188 22.67 5.85 -15.70
N THR A 189 23.58 6.77 -16.03
CA THR A 189 23.25 8.19 -16.19
C THR A 189 22.38 8.40 -17.41
N ALA A 190 22.72 7.77 -18.54
CA ALA A 190 21.89 7.81 -19.74
C ALA A 190 20.49 7.21 -19.51
N PHE A 191 20.40 6.11 -18.76
CA PHE A 191 19.11 5.50 -18.40
C PHE A 191 18.26 6.41 -17.52
N LEU A 192 18.85 6.98 -16.45
CA LEU A 192 18.14 7.89 -15.55
C LEU A 192 17.66 9.13 -16.29
N GLY A 193 18.46 9.68 -17.20
CA GLY A 193 18.04 10.80 -18.04
C GLY A 193 16.91 10.47 -19.01
N ALA A 194 16.96 9.29 -19.64
CA ALA A 194 15.86 8.81 -20.49
C ALA A 194 14.57 8.62 -19.68
N ARG A 195 14.65 8.04 -18.48
CA ARG A 195 13.49 7.87 -17.59
C ARG A 195 12.97 9.21 -17.07
N SER A 196 13.84 10.13 -16.70
CA SER A 196 13.42 11.46 -16.28
C SER A 196 12.72 12.22 -17.40
N ALA A 197 13.24 12.16 -18.64
CA ALA A 197 12.60 12.75 -19.80
C ALA A 197 11.21 12.17 -20.08
N PHE A 198 11.07 10.84 -19.99
CA PHE A 198 9.79 10.17 -20.13
C PHE A 198 8.76 10.69 -19.11
N PHE A 199 9.12 10.79 -17.82
CA PHE A 199 8.19 11.28 -16.81
C PHE A 199 7.83 12.76 -16.99
N ARG A 200 8.77 13.60 -17.46
CA ARG A 200 8.47 15.01 -17.81
C ARG A 200 7.46 15.09 -18.95
N GLU A 201 7.64 14.31 -20.01
CA GLU A 201 6.73 14.27 -21.15
C GLU A 201 5.32 13.81 -20.75
N VAL A 202 5.23 12.80 -19.87
CA VAL A 202 3.94 12.34 -19.32
C VAL A 202 3.27 13.45 -18.51
N ALA A 203 4.00 14.13 -17.63
CA ALA A 203 3.47 15.23 -16.82
C ALA A 203 3.01 16.42 -17.68
N GLU A 204 3.75 16.78 -18.73
CA GLU A 204 3.36 17.83 -19.69
C GLU A 204 2.05 17.47 -20.41
N ARG A 205 1.91 16.23 -20.88
CA ARG A 205 0.67 15.76 -21.53
C ARG A 205 -0.53 15.77 -20.59
N GLU A 206 -0.35 15.39 -19.33
CA GLU A 206 -1.43 15.45 -18.34
C GLU A 206 -1.90 16.88 -18.09
N GLN A 207 -0.97 17.85 -18.03
CA GLN A 207 -1.30 19.27 -17.93
C GLN A 207 -2.05 19.77 -19.17
N GLU A 208 -1.61 19.42 -20.37
CA GLU A 208 -2.29 19.79 -21.61
C GLU A 208 -3.71 19.25 -21.69
N MET A 209 -3.93 17.99 -21.30
CA MET A 209 -5.28 17.41 -21.27
C MET A 209 -6.18 18.06 -20.22
N ALA A 210 -5.64 18.41 -19.04
CA ALA A 210 -6.40 19.09 -17.99
C ALA A 210 -6.85 20.51 -18.39
N LEU A 211 -6.10 21.17 -19.28
CA LEU A 211 -6.47 22.51 -19.81
C LEU A 211 -7.52 22.44 -20.93
N GLN A 212 -7.81 21.25 -21.47
CA GLN A 212 -8.80 21.05 -22.56
C GLN A 212 -10.20 20.66 -22.07
N THR A 213 -10.36 20.30 -20.78
CA THR A 213 -11.64 19.94 -20.15
C THR A 213 -12.25 21.10 -19.37
#